data_AF-Q1IL72-F1
#
_entry.id   AF-Q1IL72-F1
#
_cell.length_a   1.000
_cell.length_b   1.000
_cell.length_c   1.000
_cell.angle_alpha   90.00
_cell.angle_beta   90.00
_cell.angle_gamma   90.00
#
_symmetry.space_group_name_H-M   'P 1'
#
loop_
_entity.id
_entity.type
_entity.pdbx_description
1 polymer ?
#
loop_
_entity_poly.entity_id
_entity_poly.type
_entity_poly.pdbx_seq_one_letter_code
_entity_poly.pdbx_strand_id
1 'polypeptide(L)'
;MNLELLKPHKMPPQPALTSSDLAAMRVMLSEMRTQIDRLHEISEEFIRMRRHNRGSQYEEREMKPRINRAGRVITLSAIAEEVAKEFEVPLEYFSTPRKFSRMALVRQVMWLLASHLTPYSLSEIARKSDVHHTTLCYGVRRIKERLVTDPQLARTVRTIKARLEGDVSTAPAGRIRFSDVVREVALDYGCTEADVMQPGNAQPGAKMRAIVTYIAHRLGIGSFPDIALYLVRSTGTAKTSVTRLEKSMAESAELRERVEAIERRLFARMQEAGDE
;
A
#
# COMPACT_ATOMS: atom_id res chain seq x y z
N MET A 1 31.24 1.15 65.22
CA MET A 1 29.81 1.50 65.23
C MET A 1 29.08 0.44 66.03
N ASN A 2 28.44 0.84 67.12
CA ASN A 2 27.92 -0.03 68.17
C ASN A 2 26.89 -1.05 67.66
N LEU A 3 27.07 -2.31 68.07
CA LEU A 3 26.16 -3.43 67.86
C LEU A 3 25.16 -3.58 69.03
N GLU A 4 24.75 -2.47 69.63
CA GLU A 4 23.61 -2.41 70.54
C GLU A 4 22.49 -1.68 69.81
N LEU A 5 21.42 -2.39 69.44
CA LEU A 5 20.03 -1.91 69.26
C LEU A 5 19.23 -2.88 68.38
N LEU A 6 19.00 -4.09 68.87
CA LEU A 6 17.84 -4.89 68.46
C LEU A 6 17.43 -5.78 69.65
N LYS A 7 16.89 -5.13 70.68
CA LYS A 7 16.08 -5.84 71.67
C LYS A 7 14.75 -6.20 70.99
N PRO A 8 14.26 -7.44 71.10
CA PRO A 8 12.98 -7.82 70.51
C PRO A 8 11.87 -6.96 71.12
N HIS A 9 11.21 -6.16 70.29
CA HIS A 9 10.02 -5.42 70.69
C HIS A 9 8.92 -6.46 70.95
N LYS A 10 8.62 -6.74 72.23
CA LYS A 10 7.49 -7.60 72.59
C LYS A 10 6.22 -6.92 72.07
N MET A 11 5.60 -7.48 71.03
CA MET A 11 4.26 -7.07 70.62
C MET A 11 3.31 -7.22 71.82
N PRO A 12 2.41 -6.27 72.04
CA PRO A 12 1.38 -6.41 73.07
C PRO A 12 0.58 -7.70 72.80
N PRO A 13 0.10 -8.39 73.85
CA PRO A 13 -0.72 -9.59 73.67
C PRO A 13 -1.94 -9.22 72.81
N GLN A 14 -2.03 -9.82 71.63
CA GLN A 14 -3.20 -9.63 70.78
C GLN A 14 -4.42 -10.21 71.50
N PRO A 15 -5.58 -9.54 71.46
CA PRO A 15 -6.79 -10.08 72.05
C PRO A 15 -7.07 -11.47 71.45
N ALA A 16 -7.40 -12.43 72.31
CA ALA A 16 -7.75 -13.77 71.85
C ALA A 16 -8.95 -13.67 70.91
N LEU A 17 -8.77 -14.07 69.64
CA LEU A 17 -9.84 -14.08 68.65
C LEU A 17 -11.01 -14.89 69.20
N THR A 18 -12.19 -14.29 69.23
CA THR A 18 -13.38 -14.97 69.72
C THR A 18 -13.79 -16.07 68.73
N SER A 19 -14.59 -17.02 69.20
CA SER A 19 -15.23 -18.02 68.31
C SER A 19 -15.97 -17.35 67.16
N SER A 20 -16.55 -16.17 67.39
CA SER A 20 -17.26 -15.39 66.38
C SER A 20 -16.31 -14.80 65.34
N ASP A 21 -15.16 -14.26 65.78
CA ASP A 21 -14.14 -13.69 64.89
C ASP A 21 -13.53 -14.75 63.98
N LEU A 22 -13.25 -15.95 64.53
CA LEU A 22 -12.75 -17.08 63.76
C LEU A 22 -13.79 -17.60 62.74
N ALA A 23 -15.08 -17.57 63.09
CA ALA A 23 -16.16 -17.93 62.18
C ALA A 23 -16.30 -16.91 61.04
N ALA A 24 -16.28 -15.61 61.36
CA ALA A 24 -16.32 -14.53 60.36
C ALA A 24 -15.11 -14.59 59.41
N MET A 25 -13.92 -14.88 59.94
CA MET A 25 -12.70 -15.00 59.14
C MET A 25 -12.73 -16.24 58.22
N ARG A 26 -13.33 -17.37 58.66
CA ARG A 26 -13.56 -18.54 57.78
C ARG A 26 -14.51 -18.21 56.64
N VAL A 27 -15.60 -17.49 56.92
CA VAL A 27 -16.55 -17.05 55.89
C VAL A 27 -15.83 -16.13 54.90
N MET A 28 -15.09 -15.14 55.39
CA MET A 28 -14.34 -14.21 54.54
C MET A 28 -13.29 -14.93 53.68
N LEU A 29 -12.53 -15.88 54.25
CA LEU A 29 -11.57 -16.69 53.51
C LEU A 29 -12.25 -17.59 52.46
N SER A 30 -13.43 -18.14 52.75
CA SER A 30 -14.20 -18.93 51.78
C SER A 30 -14.69 -18.06 50.62
N GLU A 31 -15.05 -16.82 50.90
CA GLU A 31 -15.53 -15.87 49.90
C GLU A 31 -14.39 -15.35 49.03
N MET A 32 -13.24 -15.04 49.64
CA MET A 32 -12.00 -14.74 48.92
C MET A 32 -11.54 -15.91 48.04
N ARG A 33 -11.64 -17.14 48.54
CA ARG A 33 -11.30 -18.34 47.74
C ARG A 33 -12.21 -18.44 46.51
N THR A 34 -13.50 -18.25 46.71
CA THR A 34 -14.49 -18.25 45.63
C THR A 34 -14.23 -17.13 44.61
N GLN A 35 -13.80 -15.94 45.05
CA GLN A 35 -13.41 -14.84 44.16
C GLN A 35 -12.15 -15.16 43.35
N ILE A 36 -11.14 -15.78 43.96
CA ILE A 36 -9.93 -16.24 43.26
C ILE A 36 -10.28 -17.28 42.20
N ASP A 37 -11.15 -18.25 42.54
CA ASP A 37 -11.57 -19.28 41.61
C ASP A 37 -12.35 -18.68 40.42
N ARG A 38 -13.21 -17.68 40.66
CA ARG A 38 -13.88 -16.91 39.58
C ARG A 38 -12.89 -16.14 38.72
N LEU A 39 -11.87 -15.51 39.31
CA LEU A 39 -10.83 -14.79 38.55
C LEU A 39 -9.99 -15.75 37.70
N HIS A 40 -9.71 -16.96 38.22
CA HIS A 40 -9.06 -18.01 37.46
C HIS A 40 -9.94 -18.48 36.30
N GLU A 41 -11.24 -18.68 36.51
CA GLU A 41 -12.19 -19.06 35.47
C GLU A 41 -12.31 -17.99 34.38
N ILE A 42 -12.41 -16.70 34.75
CA ILE A 42 -12.38 -15.57 33.82
C ILE A 42 -11.05 -15.54 33.06
N SER A 43 -9.92 -15.80 33.72
CA SER A 43 -8.61 -15.81 33.07
C SER A 43 -8.47 -16.97 32.09
N GLU A 44 -8.96 -18.15 32.43
CA GLU A 44 -8.98 -19.33 31.58
C GLU A 44 -9.93 -19.13 30.40
N GLU A 45 -11.09 -18.51 30.63
CA GLU A 45 -12.01 -18.09 29.58
C GLU A 45 -11.34 -17.05 28.67
N PHE A 46 -10.60 -16.08 29.20
CA PHE A 46 -9.85 -15.10 28.42
C PHE A 46 -8.71 -15.73 27.61
N ILE A 47 -8.01 -16.71 28.17
CA ILE A 47 -6.97 -17.51 27.49
C ILE A 47 -7.61 -18.37 26.40
N ARG A 48 -8.75 -19.01 26.69
CA ARG A 48 -9.53 -19.83 25.76
C ARG A 48 -10.09 -18.98 24.63
N MET A 49 -10.59 -17.78 24.94
CA MET A 49 -11.06 -16.77 24.00
C MET A 49 -9.90 -16.22 23.17
N ARG A 50 -8.71 -15.99 23.74
CA ARG A 50 -7.48 -15.67 22.97
C ARG A 50 -6.95 -16.83 22.13
N ARG A 51 -7.18 -18.09 22.51
CA ARG A 51 -6.86 -19.28 21.70
C ARG A 51 -7.85 -19.44 20.54
N HIS A 52 -9.14 -19.24 20.80
CA HIS A 52 -10.19 -19.18 19.77
C HIS A 52 -9.99 -17.99 18.82
N ASN A 53 -9.56 -16.83 19.32
CA ASN A 53 -9.30 -15.64 18.52
C ASN A 53 -7.91 -15.69 17.82
N ARG A 54 -6.97 -16.53 18.29
CA ARG A 54 -5.77 -16.92 17.52
C ARG A 54 -6.11 -17.86 16.35
N GLY A 55 -7.26 -18.52 16.41
CA GLY A 55 -7.92 -19.18 15.29
C GLY A 55 -9.03 -18.31 14.69
N SER A 56 -8.90 -16.97 14.74
CA SER A 56 -9.75 -16.10 13.92
C SER A 56 -9.69 -16.65 12.50
N GLN A 57 -10.87 -17.01 12.04
CA GLN A 57 -11.19 -17.58 10.75
C GLN A 57 -10.62 -16.70 9.65
N TYR A 58 -9.35 -16.89 9.34
CA TYR A 58 -8.89 -16.76 7.97
C TYR A 58 -9.44 -17.99 7.28
N GLU A 59 -10.75 -17.95 7.00
CA GLU A 59 -11.28 -18.63 5.84
C GLU A 59 -10.22 -18.46 4.77
N GLU A 60 -9.76 -19.58 4.25
CA GLU A 60 -9.02 -19.69 3.01
C GLU A 60 -9.94 -19.20 1.88
N ARG A 61 -10.42 -17.95 1.99
CA ARG A 61 -11.06 -17.21 0.93
C ARG A 61 -10.02 -17.25 -0.16
N GLU A 62 -10.35 -17.95 -1.24
CA GLU A 62 -9.55 -17.99 -2.45
C GLU A 62 -9.13 -16.57 -2.78
N MET A 63 -7.91 -16.22 -2.36
CA MET A 63 -7.48 -14.85 -2.32
C MET A 63 -7.10 -14.54 -3.75
N LYS A 64 -8.01 -13.86 -4.48
CA LYS A 64 -7.81 -13.60 -5.91
C LYS A 64 -6.44 -12.94 -6.09
N PRO A 65 -5.56 -13.54 -6.91
CA PRO A 65 -4.22 -13.03 -7.09
C PRO A 65 -4.32 -11.60 -7.62
N ARG A 66 -3.51 -10.69 -7.06
CA ARG A 66 -3.43 -9.34 -7.61
C ARG A 66 -2.72 -9.42 -8.96
N ILE A 67 -3.46 -9.17 -10.02
CA ILE A 67 -2.95 -9.13 -11.39
C ILE A 67 -2.61 -7.67 -11.71
N ASN A 68 -1.40 -7.45 -12.22
CA ASN A 68 -0.94 -6.14 -12.64
C ASN A 68 -1.51 -5.75 -14.01
N ARG A 69 -1.28 -4.52 -14.48
CA ARG A 69 -1.82 -4.05 -15.76
C ARG A 69 -1.34 -4.86 -16.98
N ALA A 70 -0.24 -5.58 -16.84
CA ALA A 70 0.31 -6.47 -17.86
C ALA A 70 -0.21 -7.92 -17.77
N GLY A 71 -1.23 -8.20 -16.96
CA GLY A 71 -1.81 -9.53 -16.82
C GLY A 71 -0.97 -10.50 -15.97
N ARG A 72 0.07 -10.02 -15.27
CA ARG A 72 0.96 -10.85 -14.43
C ARG A 72 0.56 -10.78 -12.97
N VAL A 73 0.63 -11.91 -12.27
CA VAL A 73 0.40 -11.97 -10.82
C VAL A 73 1.57 -11.34 -10.08
N ILE A 74 1.29 -10.41 -9.17
CA ILE A 74 2.30 -9.83 -8.29
C ILE A 74 2.51 -10.76 -7.08
N THR A 75 3.67 -11.40 -7.01
CA THR A 75 4.06 -12.31 -5.91
C THR A 75 5.04 -11.62 -4.95
N LEU A 76 5.19 -12.15 -3.72
CA LEU A 76 6.23 -11.64 -2.80
C LEU A 76 7.63 -11.72 -3.42
N SER A 77 7.92 -12.80 -4.16
CA SER A 77 9.22 -12.99 -4.82
C SER A 77 9.47 -11.91 -5.87
N ALA A 78 8.48 -11.61 -6.72
CA ALA A 78 8.60 -10.54 -7.72
C ALA A 78 8.86 -9.16 -7.07
N ILE A 79 8.21 -8.89 -5.94
CA ILE A 79 8.45 -7.65 -5.18
C ILE A 79 9.88 -7.65 -4.61
N ALA A 80 10.33 -8.76 -4.02
CA ALA A 80 11.68 -8.87 -3.48
C ALA A 80 12.75 -8.71 -4.58
N GLU A 81 12.53 -9.26 -5.77
CA GLU A 81 13.40 -9.13 -6.94
C GLU A 81 13.55 -7.67 -7.39
N GLU A 82 12.44 -6.94 -7.56
CA GLU A 82 12.50 -5.53 -7.96
C GLU A 82 13.13 -4.63 -6.89
N VAL A 83 12.86 -4.92 -5.62
CA VAL A 83 13.50 -4.19 -4.51
C VAL A 83 15.00 -4.53 -4.44
N ALA A 84 15.39 -5.79 -4.62
CA ALA A 84 16.78 -6.23 -4.67
C ALA A 84 17.55 -5.50 -5.78
N LYS A 85 16.95 -5.42 -6.98
CA LYS A 85 17.51 -4.73 -8.14
C LYS A 85 17.71 -3.24 -7.90
N GLU A 86 16.71 -2.55 -7.36
CA GLU A 86 16.78 -1.09 -7.16
C GLU A 86 17.79 -0.68 -6.07
N PHE A 87 17.99 -1.51 -5.05
CA PHE A 87 18.93 -1.24 -3.96
C PHE A 87 20.31 -1.92 -4.16
N GLU A 88 20.50 -2.62 -5.28
CA GLU A 88 21.73 -3.37 -5.61
C GLU A 88 22.13 -4.35 -4.50
N VAL A 89 21.17 -5.15 -4.02
CA VAL A 89 21.41 -6.16 -2.98
C VAL A 89 21.07 -7.56 -3.48
N PRO A 90 21.82 -8.60 -3.07
CA PRO A 90 21.45 -9.99 -3.32
C PRO A 90 20.11 -10.39 -2.68
N LEU A 91 19.32 -11.21 -3.38
CA LEU A 91 18.03 -11.75 -2.92
C LEU A 91 18.15 -12.57 -1.63
N GLU A 92 19.27 -13.25 -1.44
CA GLU A 92 19.56 -14.07 -0.25
C GLU A 92 19.45 -13.27 1.06
N TYR A 93 19.67 -11.96 0.99
CA TYR A 93 19.56 -11.07 2.14
C TYR A 93 18.13 -10.86 2.64
N PHE A 94 17.09 -11.21 1.89
CA PHE A 94 15.71 -11.13 2.39
C PHE A 94 15.38 -12.25 3.39
N SER A 95 16.08 -13.38 3.29
CA SER A 95 15.89 -14.57 4.14
C SER A 95 16.85 -14.65 5.33
N THR A 96 17.94 -13.86 5.34
CA THR A 96 18.96 -13.96 6.41
C THR A 96 18.55 -13.21 7.69
N PRO A 97 18.74 -13.76 8.90
CA PRO A 97 18.46 -13.05 10.15
C PRO A 97 19.42 -11.88 10.48
N ARG A 98 20.45 -11.64 9.64
CA ARG A 98 21.46 -10.60 9.88
C ARG A 98 20.85 -9.19 9.89
N LYS A 99 21.15 -8.43 10.95
CA LYS A 99 20.63 -7.08 11.22
C LYS A 99 21.64 -6.01 10.79
N PHE A 100 21.75 -5.76 9.49
CA PHE A 100 22.47 -4.58 8.99
C PHE A 100 21.47 -3.44 8.77
N SER A 101 21.82 -2.21 9.16
CA SER A 101 20.93 -1.04 9.04
C SER A 101 20.43 -0.81 7.60
N ARG A 102 21.32 -0.99 6.61
CA ARG A 102 20.96 -0.94 5.17
C ARG A 102 19.96 -2.03 4.79
N MET A 103 20.14 -3.26 5.28
CA MET A 103 19.23 -4.39 5.00
C MET A 103 17.86 -4.22 5.67
N ALA A 104 17.82 -3.61 6.85
CA ALA A 104 16.57 -3.31 7.53
C ALA A 104 15.69 -2.37 6.70
N LEU A 105 16.27 -1.34 6.08
CA LEU A 105 15.55 -0.44 5.17
C LEU A 105 14.97 -1.19 3.97
N VAL A 106 15.80 -1.98 3.29
CA VAL A 106 15.40 -2.70 2.08
C VAL A 106 14.24 -3.68 2.37
N ARG A 107 14.30 -4.43 3.48
CA ARG A 107 13.21 -5.32 3.89
C ARG A 107 11.94 -4.55 4.25
N GLN A 108 12.05 -3.41 4.92
CA GLN A 108 10.90 -2.57 5.25
C GLN A 108 10.21 -2.03 3.99
N VAL A 109 10.99 -1.64 2.97
CA VAL A 109 10.46 -1.24 1.66
C VAL A 109 9.72 -2.41 1.01
N MET A 110 10.30 -3.61 1.00
CA MET A 110 9.65 -4.81 0.48
C MET A 110 8.34 -5.12 1.21
N TRP A 111 8.31 -5.08 2.54
CA TRP A 111 7.09 -5.33 3.32
C TRP A 111 5.99 -4.29 3.07
N LEU A 112 6.36 -3.01 2.94
CA LEU A 112 5.42 -1.95 2.59
C LEU A 112 4.80 -2.22 1.22
N LEU A 113 5.63 -2.51 0.21
CA LEU A 113 5.17 -2.82 -1.14
C LEU A 113 4.31 -4.09 -1.16
N ALA A 114 4.71 -5.15 -0.47
CA ALA A 114 3.91 -6.37 -0.33
C ALA A 114 2.53 -6.10 0.28
N SER A 115 2.47 -5.28 1.34
CA SER A 115 1.21 -4.89 1.98
C SER A 115 0.26 -4.09 1.10
N HIS A 116 0.78 -3.46 0.04
CA HIS A 116 -0.03 -2.70 -0.92
C HIS A 116 -0.32 -3.51 -2.19
N LEU A 117 0.66 -4.28 -2.68
CA LEU A 117 0.69 -4.91 -4.00
C LEU A 117 0.30 -6.38 -4.00
N THR A 118 0.01 -6.95 -2.84
CA THR A 118 -0.48 -8.31 -2.71
C THR A 118 -1.76 -8.31 -1.88
N PRO A 119 -2.62 -9.33 -2.04
CA PRO A 119 -3.82 -9.42 -1.22
C PRO A 119 -3.53 -9.97 0.20
N TYR A 120 -2.26 -10.25 0.52
CA TYR A 120 -1.87 -10.80 1.80
C TYR A 120 -1.96 -9.76 2.92
N SER A 121 -2.52 -10.18 4.05
CA SER A 121 -2.47 -9.43 5.31
C SER A 121 -1.03 -9.35 5.84
N LEU A 122 -0.76 -8.39 6.74
CA LEU A 122 0.54 -8.27 7.40
C LEU A 122 0.96 -9.55 8.13
N SER A 123 0.01 -10.29 8.70
CA SER A 123 0.24 -11.59 9.35
C SER A 123 0.67 -12.67 8.36
N GLU A 124 0.06 -12.71 7.17
CA GLU A 124 0.42 -13.66 6.11
C GLU A 124 1.77 -13.31 5.48
N ILE A 125 2.05 -12.03 5.25
CA ILE A 125 3.35 -11.56 4.76
C ILE A 125 4.45 -11.92 5.78
N ALA A 126 4.17 -11.74 7.08
CA ALA A 126 5.10 -12.07 8.16
C ALA A 126 5.41 -13.57 8.20
N ARG A 127 4.38 -14.42 8.09
CA ARG A 127 4.54 -15.88 7.99
C ARG A 127 5.37 -16.28 6.76
N LYS A 128 5.06 -15.71 5.59
CA LYS A 128 5.78 -15.99 4.34
C LYS A 128 7.23 -15.48 4.34
N SER A 129 7.53 -14.47 5.16
CA SER A 129 8.87 -13.89 5.29
C SER A 129 9.67 -14.48 6.46
N ASP A 130 9.13 -15.45 7.19
CA ASP A 130 9.69 -16.02 8.43
C ASP A 130 10.06 -14.94 9.48
N VAL A 131 9.16 -13.98 9.69
CA VAL A 131 9.35 -12.86 10.62
C VAL A 131 8.17 -12.75 11.57
N HIS A 132 8.41 -12.33 12.82
CA HIS A 132 7.34 -12.03 13.76
C HIS A 132 6.45 -10.88 13.27
N HIS A 133 5.13 -11.05 13.30
CA HIS A 133 4.16 -10.06 12.82
C HIS A 133 4.36 -8.66 13.45
N THR A 134 4.71 -8.58 14.74
CA THR A 134 5.00 -7.31 15.43
C THR A 134 6.19 -6.57 14.81
N THR A 135 7.21 -7.30 14.38
CA THR A 135 8.40 -6.75 13.71
C THR A 135 8.03 -6.19 12.34
N LEU A 136 7.20 -6.93 11.60
CA LEU A 136 6.73 -6.48 10.30
C LEU A 136 5.84 -5.23 10.42
N CYS A 137 4.89 -5.22 11.37
CA CYS A 137 4.05 -4.06 11.66
C CYS A 137 4.89 -2.82 12.01
N TYR A 138 5.87 -2.98 12.91
CA TYR A 138 6.80 -1.92 13.26
C TYR A 138 7.60 -1.44 12.04
N GLY A 139 8.09 -2.37 11.21
CA GLY A 139 8.83 -2.07 9.99
C GLY A 139 8.03 -1.25 8.98
N VAL A 140 6.79 -1.66 8.69
CA VAL A 140 5.87 -0.96 7.78
C VAL A 140 5.54 0.44 8.30
N ARG A 141 5.32 0.60 9.61
CA ARG A 141 5.10 1.93 10.21
C ARG A 141 6.33 2.82 10.06
N ARG A 142 7.52 2.29 10.39
CA ARG A 142 8.78 3.03 10.34
C ARG A 142 9.13 3.52 8.94
N ILE A 143 8.93 2.70 7.91
CA ILE A 143 9.18 3.14 6.53
C ILE A 143 8.16 4.19 6.08
N LYS A 144 6.88 4.09 6.47
CA LYS A 144 5.88 5.13 6.18
C LYS A 144 6.29 6.47 6.77
N GLU A 145 6.73 6.49 8.02
CA GLU A 145 7.26 7.70 8.68
C GLU A 145 8.49 8.25 7.94
N ARG A 146 9.42 7.37 7.54
CA ARG A 146 10.64 7.78 6.83
C ARG A 146 10.36 8.31 5.42
N LEU A 147 9.34 7.81 4.72
CA LEU A 147 8.97 8.29 3.38
C LEU A 147 8.44 9.74 3.40
N VAL A 148 7.96 10.23 4.55
CA VAL A 148 7.55 11.63 4.71
C VAL A 148 8.77 12.56 4.74
N THR A 149 9.86 12.11 5.36
CA THR A 149 11.05 12.94 5.59
C THR A 149 12.14 12.77 4.53
N ASP A 150 12.08 11.71 3.72
CA ASP A 150 13.07 11.39 2.69
C ASP A 150 12.42 11.35 1.27
N PRO A 151 12.41 12.49 0.55
CA PRO A 151 11.82 12.56 -0.78
C PRO A 151 12.50 11.66 -1.81
N GLN A 152 13.80 11.38 -1.66
CA GLN A 152 14.54 10.52 -2.58
C GLN A 152 14.09 9.07 -2.43
N LEU A 153 14.03 8.58 -1.19
CA LEU A 153 13.46 7.26 -0.89
C LEU A 153 12.00 7.15 -1.36
N ALA A 154 11.20 8.20 -1.20
CA ALA A 154 9.82 8.22 -1.69
C ALA A 154 9.71 8.17 -3.22
N ARG A 155 10.69 8.71 -3.96
CA ARG A 155 10.79 8.54 -5.42
C ARG A 155 11.16 7.09 -5.76
N THR A 156 12.19 6.54 -5.13
CA THR A 156 12.62 5.15 -5.32
C THR A 156 11.48 4.15 -5.09
N VAL A 157 10.75 4.26 -3.98
CA VAL A 157 9.60 3.37 -3.68
C VAL A 157 8.49 3.50 -4.73
N ARG A 158 8.22 4.72 -5.22
CA ARG A 158 7.26 4.92 -6.32
C ARG A 158 7.72 4.27 -7.62
N THR A 159 9.01 4.37 -7.95
CA THR A 159 9.60 3.72 -9.14
C THR A 159 9.42 2.21 -9.08
N ILE A 160 9.77 1.57 -7.96
CA ILE A 160 9.61 0.12 -7.78
C ILE A 160 8.14 -0.27 -7.90
N LYS A 161 7.26 0.46 -7.22
CA LYS A 161 5.81 0.23 -7.27
C LYS A 161 5.28 0.28 -8.70
N ALA A 162 5.71 1.28 -9.47
CA ALA A 162 5.29 1.46 -10.85
C ALA A 162 5.70 0.26 -11.73
N ARG A 163 6.96 -0.20 -11.62
CA ARG A 163 7.43 -1.39 -12.35
C ARG A 163 6.59 -2.64 -12.03
N LEU A 164 6.27 -2.85 -10.76
CA LEU A 164 5.49 -4.01 -10.28
C LEU A 164 4.03 -3.98 -10.75
N GLU A 165 3.39 -2.80 -10.72
CA GLU A 165 2.01 -2.60 -11.18
C GLU A 165 1.87 -2.70 -12.71
N GLY A 166 2.99 -2.76 -13.44
CA GLY A 166 2.99 -2.61 -14.89
C GLY A 166 2.68 -1.16 -15.30
N ASP A 167 2.79 -0.24 -14.34
CA ASP A 167 2.69 1.19 -14.56
C ASP A 167 4.00 1.64 -15.20
N VAL A 168 3.92 1.84 -16.50
CA VAL A 168 4.99 2.29 -17.39
C VAL A 168 5.38 3.75 -17.10
N SER A 169 5.30 4.20 -15.85
CA SER A 169 5.66 5.57 -15.45
C SER A 169 7.17 5.76 -15.26
N THR A 170 7.97 4.70 -15.37
CA THR A 170 9.37 4.77 -15.81
C THR A 170 9.52 4.02 -17.13
N ALA A 171 8.87 4.53 -18.18
CA ALA A 171 8.97 3.91 -19.49
C ALA A 171 10.43 3.92 -19.99
N PRO A 172 10.96 2.78 -20.48
CA PRO A 172 12.17 2.77 -21.29
C PRO A 172 11.97 3.69 -22.50
N ALA A 173 13.07 4.22 -23.04
CA ALA A 173 13.05 5.00 -24.28
C ALA A 173 12.25 4.23 -25.35
N GLY A 174 11.27 4.89 -25.98
CA GLY A 174 10.42 4.29 -27.02
C GLY A 174 8.95 3.99 -26.68
N ARG A 175 8.42 4.23 -25.45
CA ARG A 175 6.96 4.08 -25.17
C ARG A 175 6.27 5.40 -24.85
N ILE A 176 5.22 5.73 -25.62
CA ILE A 176 4.40 6.96 -25.46
C ILE A 176 3.76 7.00 -24.07
N ARG A 177 4.01 8.08 -23.33
CA ARG A 177 3.38 8.34 -22.03
C ARG A 177 2.12 9.17 -22.19
N PHE A 178 1.27 9.16 -21.17
CA PHE A 178 0.08 10.02 -21.15
C PHE A 178 0.44 11.51 -21.28
N SER A 179 1.54 11.95 -20.67
CA SER A 179 2.05 13.31 -20.80
C SER A 179 2.45 13.66 -22.23
N ASP A 180 2.93 12.70 -23.02
CA ASP A 180 3.33 12.94 -24.41
C ASP A 180 2.11 13.15 -25.30
N VAL A 181 1.01 12.43 -25.04
CA VAL A 181 -0.28 12.67 -25.70
C VAL A 181 -0.81 14.06 -25.36
N VAL A 182 -0.79 14.45 -24.08
CA VAL A 182 -1.24 15.79 -23.66
C VAL A 182 -0.40 16.88 -24.32
N ARG A 183 0.93 16.72 -24.33
CA ARG A 183 1.86 17.65 -24.98
C ARG A 183 1.60 17.78 -26.47
N GLU A 184 1.46 16.66 -27.20
CA GLU A 184 1.21 16.72 -28.63
C GLU A 184 -0.12 17.38 -28.99
N VAL A 185 -1.16 17.13 -28.20
CA VAL A 185 -2.44 17.83 -28.37
C VAL A 185 -2.29 19.32 -28.05
N ALA A 186 -1.56 19.68 -26.99
CA ALA A 186 -1.31 21.09 -26.65
C ALA A 186 -0.55 21.83 -27.77
N LEU A 187 0.49 21.20 -28.34
CA LEU A 187 1.26 21.74 -29.45
C LEU A 187 0.40 21.92 -30.72
N ASP A 188 -0.44 20.93 -31.05
CA ASP A 188 -1.35 21.00 -32.21
C ASP A 188 -2.37 22.14 -32.09
N TYR A 189 -2.79 22.45 -30.87
CA TYR A 189 -3.74 23.52 -30.56
C TYR A 189 -3.07 24.87 -30.23
N GLY A 190 -1.73 24.94 -30.22
CA GLY A 190 -0.99 26.15 -29.89
C GLY A 190 -1.19 26.64 -28.45
N CYS A 191 -1.40 25.72 -27.50
CA CYS A 191 -1.63 26.02 -26.09
C CYS A 191 -0.66 25.25 -25.17
N THR A 192 -0.76 25.46 -23.86
CA THR A 192 0.06 24.75 -22.87
C THR A 192 -0.59 23.44 -22.43
N GLU A 193 0.20 22.50 -21.90
CA GLU A 193 -0.34 21.27 -21.28
C GLU A 193 -1.35 21.60 -20.17
N ALA A 194 -1.13 22.69 -19.42
CA ALA A 194 -2.04 23.14 -18.38
C ALA A 194 -3.41 23.53 -18.95
N ASP A 195 -3.46 24.20 -20.10
CA ASP A 195 -4.71 24.63 -20.76
C ASP A 195 -5.57 23.45 -21.22
N VAL A 196 -4.93 22.36 -21.69
CA VAL A 196 -5.61 21.10 -22.01
C VAL A 196 -6.23 20.49 -20.75
N MET A 197 -5.49 20.53 -19.64
CA MET A 197 -5.87 19.91 -18.36
C MET A 197 -6.86 20.74 -17.54
N GLN A 198 -7.11 22.02 -17.88
CA GLN A 198 -8.05 22.88 -17.17
C GLN A 198 -9.44 22.24 -17.09
N PRO A 199 -10.02 22.03 -15.89
CA PRO A 199 -11.35 21.47 -15.76
C PRO A 199 -12.40 22.45 -16.35
N GLY A 200 -13.44 21.90 -16.97
CA GLY A 200 -14.52 22.70 -17.56
C GLY A 200 -15.12 22.07 -18.81
N ASN A 201 -16.11 22.73 -19.40
CA ASN A 201 -16.77 22.29 -20.64
C ASN A 201 -16.64 23.30 -21.79
N ALA A 202 -15.96 24.42 -21.55
CA ALA A 202 -15.72 25.44 -22.57
C ALA A 202 -14.86 24.89 -23.71
N GLN A 203 -15.20 25.28 -24.93
CA GLN A 203 -14.37 25.04 -26.10
C GLN A 203 -13.23 26.07 -26.15
N PRO A 204 -12.02 25.70 -26.64
CA PRO A 204 -11.64 24.42 -27.25
C PRO A 204 -11.22 23.33 -26.23
N GLY A 205 -11.13 23.64 -24.94
CA GLY A 205 -10.62 22.74 -23.90
C GLY A 205 -11.33 21.40 -23.81
N ALA A 206 -12.66 21.40 -23.88
CA ALA A 206 -13.43 20.16 -23.85
C ALA A 206 -13.10 19.22 -25.03
N LYS A 207 -12.87 19.78 -26.23
CA LYS A 207 -12.47 19.02 -27.41
C LYS A 207 -11.05 18.48 -27.28
N MET A 208 -10.10 19.29 -26.79
CA MET A 208 -8.72 18.82 -26.53
C MET A 208 -8.70 17.64 -25.58
N ARG A 209 -9.43 17.71 -24.45
CA ARG A 209 -9.53 16.58 -23.52
C ARG A 209 -10.17 15.35 -24.15
N ALA A 210 -11.21 15.51 -24.97
CA ALA A 210 -11.81 14.39 -25.69
C ALA A 210 -10.79 13.70 -26.60
N ILE A 211 -9.98 14.46 -27.35
CA ILE A 211 -8.90 13.94 -28.21
C ILE A 211 -7.84 13.21 -27.37
N VAL A 212 -7.35 13.82 -26.27
CA VAL A 212 -6.41 13.15 -25.35
C VAL A 212 -6.98 11.83 -24.85
N THR A 213 -8.27 11.81 -24.49
CA THR A 213 -8.95 10.60 -24.02
C THR A 213 -8.92 9.49 -25.06
N TYR A 214 -9.30 9.87 -26.27
CA TYR A 214 -9.44 8.96 -27.39
C TYR A 214 -8.10 8.34 -27.74
N ILE A 215 -7.07 9.17 -27.95
CA ILE A 215 -5.73 8.73 -28.30
C ILE A 215 -5.14 7.88 -27.17
N ALA A 216 -5.21 8.33 -25.91
CA ALA A 216 -4.65 7.60 -24.79
C ALA A 216 -5.32 6.22 -24.60
N HIS A 217 -6.63 6.13 -24.79
CA HIS A 217 -7.34 4.85 -24.72
C HIS A 217 -7.01 3.95 -25.91
N ARG A 218 -6.99 4.50 -27.13
CA ARG A 218 -6.68 3.77 -28.36
C ARG A 218 -5.26 3.21 -28.38
N LEU A 219 -4.29 3.94 -27.83
CA LEU A 219 -2.89 3.52 -27.69
C LEU A 219 -2.63 2.62 -26.46
N GLY A 220 -3.65 2.30 -25.67
CA GLY A 220 -3.48 1.46 -24.47
C GLY A 220 -2.62 2.09 -23.38
N ILE A 221 -2.58 3.42 -23.32
CA ILE A 221 -1.77 4.19 -22.35
C ILE A 221 -2.44 4.22 -20.96
N GLY A 222 -3.73 3.90 -20.86
CA GLY A 222 -4.44 3.72 -19.60
C GLY A 222 -5.87 3.24 -19.80
N SER A 223 -6.51 2.79 -18.71
CA SER A 223 -7.94 2.49 -18.72
C SER A 223 -8.77 3.78 -18.69
N PHE A 224 -10.05 3.72 -19.09
CA PHE A 224 -10.94 4.89 -18.98
C PHE A 224 -10.99 5.51 -17.57
N PRO A 225 -11.08 4.74 -16.46
CA PRO A 225 -10.98 5.28 -15.11
C PRO A 225 -9.68 6.04 -14.85
N ASP A 226 -8.54 5.49 -15.29
CA ASP A 226 -7.22 6.11 -15.08
C ASP A 226 -7.10 7.43 -15.86
N ILE A 227 -7.47 7.41 -17.14
CA ILE A 227 -7.43 8.58 -18.02
C ILE A 227 -8.39 9.68 -17.51
N ALA A 228 -9.57 9.30 -17.02
CA ALA A 228 -10.53 10.24 -16.46
C ALA A 228 -9.97 10.92 -15.19
N LEU A 229 -9.31 10.15 -14.32
CA LEU A 229 -8.65 10.67 -13.12
C LEU A 229 -7.55 11.68 -13.48
N TYR A 230 -6.69 11.37 -14.45
CA TYR A 230 -5.63 12.30 -14.90
C TYR A 230 -6.18 13.63 -15.44
N LEU A 231 -7.38 13.59 -16.03
CA LEU A 231 -8.05 14.75 -16.60
C LEU A 231 -9.07 15.38 -15.64
N VAL A 232 -9.03 15.01 -14.36
CA VAL A 232 -9.86 15.56 -13.27
C VAL A 232 -11.36 15.53 -13.64
N ARG A 233 -11.85 14.38 -14.13
CA ARG A 233 -13.26 14.19 -14.53
C ARG A 233 -13.75 12.77 -14.25
N SER A 234 -15.06 12.55 -14.38
CA SER A 234 -15.64 11.22 -14.18
C SER A 234 -15.41 10.28 -15.38
N THR A 235 -15.33 8.98 -15.10
CA THR A 235 -15.20 7.91 -16.12
C THR A 235 -16.35 7.94 -17.13
N GLY A 236 -17.57 8.22 -16.68
CA GLY A 236 -18.74 8.33 -17.56
C GLY A 236 -18.60 9.49 -18.54
N THR A 237 -18.15 10.67 -18.07
CA THR A 237 -17.89 11.83 -18.92
C THR A 237 -16.78 11.54 -19.94
N ALA A 238 -15.71 10.85 -19.54
CA ALA A 238 -14.63 10.45 -20.45
C ALA A 238 -15.14 9.55 -21.58
N LYS A 239 -15.91 8.50 -21.27
CA LYS A 239 -16.52 7.61 -22.28
C LYS A 239 -17.44 8.37 -23.23
N THR A 240 -18.37 9.15 -22.69
CA THR A 240 -19.30 9.96 -23.51
C THR A 240 -18.57 10.95 -24.40
N SER A 241 -17.48 11.55 -23.91
CA SER A 241 -16.67 12.48 -24.71
C SER A 241 -15.99 11.80 -25.90
N VAL A 242 -15.53 10.56 -25.72
CA VAL A 242 -14.96 9.75 -26.81
C VAL A 242 -16.01 9.40 -27.84
N THR A 243 -17.17 8.89 -27.42
CA THR A 243 -18.26 8.55 -28.37
C THR A 243 -18.71 9.78 -29.17
N ARG A 244 -18.79 10.96 -28.54
CA ARG A 244 -19.10 12.21 -29.23
C ARG A 244 -18.00 12.60 -30.22
N LEU A 245 -16.72 12.46 -29.84
CA LEU A 245 -15.60 12.75 -30.71
C LEU A 245 -15.58 11.81 -31.93
N GLU A 246 -15.80 10.51 -31.74
CA GLU A 246 -15.86 9.53 -32.83
C GLU A 246 -16.95 9.90 -33.85
N LYS A 247 -18.13 10.31 -33.37
CA LYS A 247 -19.19 10.82 -34.23
C LYS A 247 -18.76 12.08 -34.99
N SER A 248 -18.14 13.05 -34.30
CA SER A 248 -17.62 14.25 -34.96
C SER A 248 -16.51 13.96 -35.98
N MET A 249 -15.67 12.94 -35.73
CA MET A 249 -14.65 12.48 -36.68
C MET A 249 -15.26 11.75 -37.87
N ALA A 250 -16.42 11.11 -37.72
CA ALA A 250 -17.16 10.52 -38.85
C ALA A 250 -17.72 11.62 -39.78
N GLU A 251 -18.19 12.72 -39.22
CA GLU A 251 -18.81 13.84 -39.95
C GLU A 251 -17.79 14.85 -40.52
N SER A 252 -16.62 15.01 -39.88
CA SER A 252 -15.59 15.97 -40.29
C SER A 252 -14.28 15.27 -40.68
N ALA A 253 -13.96 15.31 -41.97
CA ALA A 253 -12.68 14.82 -42.50
C ALA A 253 -11.48 15.58 -41.91
N GLU A 254 -11.60 16.90 -41.77
CA GLU A 254 -10.55 17.75 -41.19
C GLU A 254 -10.21 17.34 -39.75
N LEU A 255 -11.22 17.07 -38.91
CA LEU A 255 -10.99 16.64 -37.54
C LEU A 255 -10.34 15.26 -37.48
N ARG A 256 -10.77 14.35 -38.35
CA ARG A 256 -10.18 13.01 -38.44
C ARG A 256 -8.71 13.07 -38.82
N GLU A 257 -8.39 13.83 -39.88
CA GLU A 257 -7.03 14.03 -40.35
C GLU A 257 -6.14 14.65 -39.26
N ARG A 258 -6.66 15.61 -38.50
CA ARG A 258 -5.92 16.23 -37.39
C ARG A 258 -5.58 15.22 -36.29
N VAL A 259 -6.54 14.39 -35.86
CA VAL A 259 -6.30 13.35 -34.86
C VAL A 259 -5.29 12.31 -35.37
N GLU A 260 -5.41 11.87 -36.62
CA GLU A 260 -4.46 10.94 -37.25
C GLU A 260 -3.06 11.55 -37.38
N ALA A 261 -2.95 12.85 -37.64
CA ALA A 261 -1.67 13.55 -37.68
C ALA A 261 -0.99 13.59 -36.31
N ILE A 262 -1.75 13.82 -35.23
CA ILE A 262 -1.26 13.74 -33.85
C ILE A 262 -0.75 12.32 -33.55
N GLU A 263 -1.51 11.28 -33.91
CA GLU A 263 -1.10 9.89 -33.74
C GLU A 263 0.21 9.60 -34.50
N ARG A 264 0.33 10.02 -35.77
CA ARG A 264 1.56 9.84 -36.57
C ARG A 264 2.78 10.49 -35.90
N ARG A 265 2.66 11.71 -35.36
CA ARG A 265 3.76 12.38 -34.65
C ARG A 265 4.15 11.67 -33.36
N LEU A 266 3.16 11.17 -32.61
CA LEU A 266 3.40 10.37 -31.41
C LEU A 266 4.17 9.08 -31.74
N PHE A 267 3.81 8.39 -32.82
CA PHE A 267 4.52 7.19 -33.27
C PHE A 267 5.92 7.48 -33.82
N ALA A 268 6.12 8.57 -34.57
CA ALA A 268 7.45 8.94 -35.10
C ALA A 268 8.47 9.13 -33.98
N ARG A 269 8.07 9.81 -32.88
CA ARG A 269 8.93 9.97 -31.70
C ARG A 269 9.24 8.66 -30.98
N MET A 270 8.43 7.61 -31.13
CA MET A 270 8.78 6.29 -30.59
C MET A 270 9.95 5.66 -31.31
N GLN A 271 10.05 5.87 -32.63
CA GLN A 271 11.11 5.29 -33.46
C GLN A 271 12.45 6.00 -33.22
N GLU A 272 12.43 7.33 -33.15
CA GLU A 272 13.63 8.13 -32.88
C GLU A 272 14.24 7.84 -31.49
N ALA A 273 13.41 7.55 -30.48
CA ALA A 273 13.87 7.23 -29.13
C ALA A 273 14.32 5.76 -28.94
N GLY A 274 14.21 4.91 -29.97
CA GLY A 274 14.65 3.51 -29.94
C GLY A 274 16.03 3.27 -30.57
N ASP A 275 16.55 4.25 -31.31
CA ASP A 275 17.82 4.18 -32.04
C ASP A 275 19.00 4.88 -31.31
N GLU A 276 18.77 5.43 -30.11
CA GLU A 276 19.78 5.96 -29.17
C GLU A 276 20.00 5.02 -27.98
#